data_AF-A0A7T4UMI5-F1
#
_entry.id   AF-A0A7T4UMI5-F1
#
_cell.length_a   1.000
_cell.length_b   1.000
_cell.length_c   1.000
_cell.angle_alpha   90.00
_cell.angle_beta   90.00
_cell.angle_gamma   90.00
#
_symmetry.space_group_name_H-M   'P 1'
#
loop_
_entity.id
_entity.type
_entity.pdbx_description
1 polymer ?
#
loop_
_entity_poly.entity_id
_entity_poly.type
_entity_poly.pdbx_seq_one_letter_code
_entity_poly.pdbx_strand_id
1 'polypeptide(L)'
;MKNWMQNMLKVILDIYVLLTQLNTLNDQLQRMDIHLRSIVEAMKKSDKSDFSYNDSNLTSSNSNVDFSLLDIKDVVKILNISTTTYYRLVRQGELVPRRKGKRHYYYHEDLSKQLNQSKRKGRI
;
A
#
# COMPACT_ATOMS: atom_id res chain seq x y z
N MET A 1 -26.77 51.17 -16.00
CA MET A 1 -26.91 50.68 -14.60
C MET A 1 -27.62 49.32 -14.51
N LYS A 2 -28.77 49.10 -15.16
CA LYS A 2 -29.56 47.86 -15.05
C LYS A 2 -28.78 46.57 -15.44
N ASN A 3 -28.04 46.60 -16.55
CA ASN A 3 -27.24 45.46 -17.01
C ASN A 3 -26.09 45.09 -16.06
N TRP A 4 -25.51 46.08 -15.38
CA TRP A 4 -24.44 45.85 -14.40
C TRP A 4 -24.98 45.13 -13.16
N MET A 5 -26.16 45.54 -12.69
CA MET A 5 -26.83 44.89 -11.56
C MET A 5 -27.24 43.45 -11.87
N GLN A 6 -27.69 43.17 -13.09
CA GLN A 6 -27.99 41.81 -13.55
C GLN A 6 -26.74 40.92 -13.62
N ASN A 7 -25.63 41.45 -14.13
CA ASN A 7 -24.37 40.72 -14.15
C ASN A 7 -23.85 40.44 -12.73
N MET A 8 -23.97 41.42 -11.82
CA MET A 8 -23.64 41.25 -10.40
C MET A 8 -24.46 40.12 -9.75
N LEU A 9 -25.78 40.10 -9.97
CA LEU A 9 -26.65 39.03 -9.46
C LEU A 9 -26.26 37.65 -10.00
N LYS A 10 -25.87 37.56 -11.28
CA LYS A 10 -25.41 36.31 -11.88
C LYS A 10 -24.12 35.81 -11.23
N VAL A 11 -23.14 36.70 -11.03
CA VAL A 11 -21.89 36.35 -10.34
C VAL A 11 -22.14 35.89 -8.91
N ILE A 12 -23.03 36.56 -8.17
CA ILE A 12 -23.40 36.15 -6.80
C ILE A 12 -24.04 34.75 -6.80
N LEU A 13 -24.93 34.47 -7.75
CA LEU A 13 -25.55 33.15 -7.91
C LEU A 13 -24.51 32.08 -8.24
N ASP A 14 -23.60 32.36 -9.17
CA ASP A 14 -22.53 31.44 -9.55
C ASP A 14 -21.62 31.15 -8.36
N ILE A 15 -21.26 32.16 -7.56
CA ILE A 15 -20.48 31.98 -6.32
C ILE A 15 -21.23 31.09 -5.33
N TYR A 16 -22.53 31.29 -5.15
CA TYR A 16 -23.34 30.46 -4.26
C TYR A 16 -23.36 28.99 -4.70
N VAL A 17 -23.52 28.74 -6.01
CA VAL A 17 -23.46 27.38 -6.57
C VAL A 17 -22.08 26.75 -6.34
N LEU A 18 -21.00 27.50 -6.56
CA LEU A 18 -19.65 26.99 -6.30
C LEU A 18 -19.44 26.63 -4.83
N LEU A 19 -19.96 27.42 -3.90
CA LEU A 19 -19.87 27.14 -2.46
C LEU A 19 -20.61 25.85 -2.08
N THR A 20 -21.80 25.62 -2.64
CA THR A 20 -22.57 24.39 -2.39
C THR A 20 -21.87 23.15 -2.95
N GLN A 21 -21.26 23.26 -4.13
CA GLN A 21 -20.44 22.19 -4.71
C GLN A 21 -19.22 21.88 -3.84
N LEU A 22 -18.56 22.91 -3.30
CA LEU A 22 -17.39 22.75 -2.43
C LEU A 22 -17.76 22.02 -1.14
N ASN A 23 -18.89 22.36 -0.52
CA ASN A 23 -19.42 21.63 0.64
C ASN A 23 -19.71 20.16 0.31
N THR A 24 -20.31 19.90 -0.85
CA THR A 24 -20.62 18.52 -1.29
C THR A 24 -19.34 17.69 -1.45
N LEU A 25 -18.27 18.28 -2.02
CA LEU A 25 -16.97 17.63 -2.16
C LEU A 25 -16.34 17.34 -0.78
N ASN A 26 -16.47 18.28 0.15
CA ASN A 26 -15.98 18.09 1.52
C ASN A 26 -16.68 16.91 2.21
N ASP A 27 -18.01 16.78 2.06
CA ASP A 27 -18.77 15.66 2.59
C ASP A 27 -18.33 14.32 1.97
N GLN A 28 -18.03 14.30 0.67
CA GLN A 28 -17.50 13.11 -0.01
C GLN A 28 -16.13 12.71 0.54
N LEU A 29 -15.23 13.66 0.77
CA LEU A 29 -13.92 13.39 1.36
C LEU A 29 -14.03 12.83 2.79
N GLN A 30 -14.95 13.35 3.60
CA GLN A 30 -15.21 12.81 4.94
C GLN A 30 -15.70 11.37 4.89
N ARG A 31 -16.61 11.03 3.95
CA ARG A 31 -17.06 9.65 3.74
C ARG A 31 -15.91 8.73 3.33
N MET A 32 -15.03 9.20 2.45
CA MET A 32 -13.84 8.44 2.05
C MET A 32 -12.91 8.18 3.24
N ASP A 33 -12.69 9.16 4.12
CA ASP A 33 -11.88 8.98 5.34
C ASP A 33 -12.48 7.90 6.26
N ILE A 34 -13.79 7.92 6.48
CA ILE A 34 -14.50 6.90 7.27
C ILE A 34 -14.32 5.51 6.65
N HIS A 35 -14.50 5.38 5.33
CA HIS A 35 -14.32 4.11 4.64
C HIS A 35 -12.88 3.60 4.74
N LEU A 36 -11.88 4.47 4.53
CA LEU A 36 -10.48 4.10 4.66
C LEU A 36 -10.14 3.64 6.10
N ARG A 37 -10.66 4.33 7.12
CA ARG A 37 -10.51 3.89 8.52
C ARG A 37 -11.12 2.51 8.75
N SER A 38 -12.32 2.26 8.24
CA SER A 38 -12.98 0.96 8.37
C SER A 38 -12.20 -0.17 7.68
N ILE A 39 -11.60 0.10 6.51
CA ILE A 39 -10.74 -0.86 5.80
C ILE A 39 -9.49 -1.14 6.63
N VAL A 40 -8.83 -0.12 7.15
CA VAL A 40 -7.65 -0.28 8.01
C VAL A 40 -7.98 -1.09 9.27
N GLU A 41 -9.12 -0.84 9.90
CA GLU A 41 -9.58 -1.62 11.06
C GLU A 41 -9.87 -3.08 10.70
N ALA A 42 -10.52 -3.33 9.56
CA ALA A 42 -10.77 -4.68 9.07
C ALA A 42 -9.46 -5.43 8.79
N MET A 43 -8.48 -4.78 8.17
CA MET A 43 -7.15 -5.37 7.93
C MET A 43 -6.41 -5.68 9.24
N LYS A 44 -6.44 -4.76 10.21
CA LYS A 44 -5.87 -5.01 11.55
C LYS A 44 -6.55 -6.18 12.28
N LYS A 45 -7.83 -6.43 12.01
CA LYS A 45 -8.57 -7.54 12.59
C LYS A 45 -8.22 -8.88 11.93
N SER A 46 -8.02 -8.92 10.61
CA SER A 46 -7.56 -10.13 9.92
C SER A 46 -6.15 -10.54 10.30
N ASP A 47 -5.24 -9.58 10.56
CA ASP A 47 -3.89 -9.90 11.02
C ASP A 47 -3.86 -10.56 12.41
N LYS A 48 -4.89 -10.34 13.24
CA LYS A 48 -5.01 -10.94 14.58
C LYS A 48 -5.70 -12.30 14.60
N SER A 49 -6.46 -12.68 13.55
CA SER A 49 -7.14 -13.98 13.50
C SER A 49 -6.24 -15.13 13.00
N ASP A 50 -5.12 -14.82 12.35
CA ASP A 50 -4.25 -15.83 11.71
C ASP A 50 -3.02 -16.22 12.54
N PHE A 51 -2.82 -15.64 13.75
CA PHE A 51 -1.66 -15.91 14.60
C PHE A 51 -2.03 -16.63 15.91
N SER A 52 -2.49 -17.87 15.78
CA SER A 52 -2.41 -18.89 16.83
C SER A 52 -1.56 -20.05 16.34
N TYR A 53 -0.24 -19.84 16.34
CA TYR A 53 0.72 -20.93 16.45
C TYR A 53 1.81 -20.51 17.43
N ASN A 54 1.99 -21.34 18.45
CA ASN A 54 3.00 -21.22 19.49
C ASN A 54 4.39 -21.13 18.85
N ASP A 55 5.19 -20.12 19.20
CA ASP A 55 6.61 -20.37 19.45
C ASP A 55 7.19 -19.35 20.44
N SER A 56 7.45 -19.86 21.64
CA SER A 56 8.30 -19.25 22.65
C SER A 56 9.75 -19.39 22.21
N ASN A 57 10.31 -18.35 21.58
CA ASN A 57 11.72 -17.89 21.70
C ASN A 57 12.15 -17.07 20.46
N LEU A 58 11.94 -15.74 20.47
CA LEU A 58 13.01 -14.81 20.13
C LEU A 58 12.69 -13.37 20.56
N THR A 59 13.63 -12.84 21.32
CA THR A 59 13.70 -11.52 21.93
C THR A 59 13.47 -10.34 20.99
N SER A 60 12.63 -9.41 21.45
CA SER A 60 12.71 -7.97 21.27
C SER A 60 13.09 -7.43 19.89
N SER A 61 12.07 -7.17 19.06
CA SER A 61 11.96 -5.92 18.28
C SER A 61 10.51 -5.79 17.80
N ASN A 62 9.87 -4.70 18.20
CA ASN A 62 8.48 -4.32 17.90
C ASN A 62 8.06 -4.63 16.46
N SER A 63 7.20 -5.63 16.25
CA SER A 63 6.54 -5.90 14.99
C SER A 63 5.36 -4.93 14.79
N ASN A 64 5.68 -3.69 14.44
CA ASN A 64 4.85 -3.00 13.45
C ASN A 64 4.88 -3.87 12.20
N VAL A 65 3.73 -4.30 11.70
CA VAL A 65 3.62 -4.89 10.36
C VAL A 65 4.03 -3.77 9.40
N ASP A 66 5.31 -3.73 9.10
CA ASP A 66 5.89 -2.68 8.28
C ASP A 66 5.44 -2.97 6.85
N PHE A 67 4.61 -2.09 6.28
CA PHE A 67 4.31 -2.02 4.84
C PHE A 67 5.57 -1.58 4.05
N SER A 68 6.73 -2.04 4.50
CA SER A 68 8.05 -1.66 4.06
C SER A 68 8.27 -2.23 2.67
N LEU A 69 8.54 -1.33 1.73
CA LEU A 69 9.03 -1.71 0.41
C LEU A 69 10.38 -2.42 0.61
N LEU A 70 10.42 -3.71 0.32
CA LEU A 70 11.62 -4.53 0.40
C LEU A 70 12.55 -4.17 -0.74
N ASP A 71 13.81 -3.89 -0.41
CA ASP A 71 14.84 -3.70 -1.41
C ASP A 71 15.47 -5.04 -1.84
N ILE A 72 16.44 -5.00 -2.75
CA ILE A 72 17.11 -6.22 -3.24
C ILE A 72 17.82 -6.96 -2.10
N LYS A 73 18.44 -6.26 -1.14
CA LYS A 73 19.17 -6.87 -0.02
C LYS A 73 18.20 -7.62 0.87
N ASP A 74 17.03 -7.04 1.13
CA ASP A 74 15.99 -7.66 1.94
C ASP A 74 15.46 -8.92 1.25
N VAL A 75 15.15 -8.85 -0.05
CA VAL A 75 14.64 -10.00 -0.83
C VAL A 75 15.64 -11.16 -0.85
N VAL A 76 16.92 -10.86 -1.07
CA VAL A 76 18.02 -11.84 -1.09
C VAL A 76 18.15 -12.54 0.26
N LYS A 77 18.05 -11.77 1.35
CA LYS A 77 18.06 -12.28 2.73
C LYS A 77 16.86 -13.16 3.04
N ILE A 78 15.65 -12.70 2.69
CA ILE A 78 14.38 -13.39 2.96
C ILE A 78 14.32 -14.73 2.20
N LEU A 79 14.70 -14.74 0.92
CA LEU A 79 14.64 -15.94 0.10
C LEU A 79 15.84 -16.88 0.32
N ASN A 80 16.86 -16.43 1.08
CA ASN A 80 18.13 -17.09 1.28
C ASN A 80 18.81 -17.50 -0.05
N ILE A 81 18.94 -16.53 -0.96
CA ILE A 81 19.54 -16.73 -2.29
C ILE A 81 20.71 -15.77 -2.51
N SER A 82 21.56 -16.04 -3.49
CA SER A 82 22.58 -15.08 -3.91
C SER A 82 22.00 -13.97 -4.79
N THR A 83 22.68 -12.83 -4.85
CA THR A 83 22.33 -11.71 -5.74
C THR A 83 22.32 -12.11 -7.22
N THR A 84 23.25 -12.98 -7.63
CA THR A 84 23.28 -13.56 -8.99
C THR A 84 22.01 -14.38 -9.27
N THR A 85 21.59 -15.19 -8.29
CA THR A 85 20.36 -15.97 -8.40
C THR A 85 19.15 -15.05 -8.50
N TYR A 86 19.11 -13.99 -7.69
CA TYR A 86 18.06 -12.97 -7.75
C TYR A 86 17.90 -12.39 -9.17
N TYR A 87 18.98 -11.88 -9.79
CA TYR A 87 18.86 -11.30 -11.14
C TYR A 87 18.49 -12.33 -12.20
N ARG A 88 18.92 -13.59 -12.05
CA ARG A 88 18.49 -14.69 -12.92
C ARG A 88 16.98 -14.91 -12.82
N LEU A 89 16.43 -14.96 -11.61
CA LEU A 89 14.99 -15.12 -11.37
C LEU A 89 14.18 -13.95 -11.93
N VAL A 90 14.69 -12.72 -11.80
CA VAL A 90 14.07 -11.54 -12.41
C VAL A 90 14.06 -11.64 -13.94
N ARG A 91 15.18 -12.06 -14.55
CA ARG A 91 15.28 -12.25 -16.00
C ARG A 91 14.35 -13.35 -16.52
N GLN A 92 14.11 -14.38 -15.71
CA GLN A 92 13.19 -15.48 -16.02
C GLN A 92 11.72 -15.12 -15.79
N GLY A 93 11.43 -13.96 -15.18
CA GLY A 93 10.07 -13.54 -14.83
C GLY A 93 9.49 -14.24 -13.59
N GLU A 94 10.30 -15.01 -12.85
CA GLU A 94 9.87 -15.65 -11.60
C GLU A 94 9.75 -14.65 -10.45
N LEU A 95 10.57 -13.60 -10.48
CA LEU A 95 10.45 -12.44 -9.60
C LEU A 95 10.15 -11.19 -10.44
N VAL A 96 9.06 -10.50 -10.11
CA VAL A 96 8.64 -9.31 -10.86
C VAL A 96 8.83 -8.07 -9.98
N PRO A 97 9.96 -7.36 -10.09
CA PRO A 97 10.21 -6.17 -9.28
C PRO A 97 9.36 -5.00 -9.74
N ARG A 98 8.92 -4.20 -8.78
CA ARG A 98 8.43 -2.84 -9.03
C ARG A 98 9.64 -1.92 -9.17
N ARG A 99 9.70 -1.18 -10.28
CA ARG A 99 10.87 -0.35 -10.61
C ARG A 99 10.60 1.11 -10.28
N LYS A 100 11.49 1.74 -9.51
CA LYS A 100 11.54 3.20 -9.34
C LYS A 100 12.94 3.66 -9.75
N GLY A 101 13.02 4.22 -10.96
CA GLY A 101 14.29 4.48 -11.63
C GLY A 101 15.09 3.19 -11.85
N LYS A 102 16.33 3.15 -11.34
CA LYS A 102 17.21 1.97 -11.44
C LYS A 102 17.04 0.95 -10.29
N ARG A 103 16.21 1.25 -9.29
CA ARG A 103 16.05 0.43 -8.09
C ARG A 103 14.85 -0.52 -8.23
N HIS A 104 15.00 -1.73 -7.67
CA HIS A 104 13.97 -2.76 -7.61
C HIS A 104 13.38 -2.82 -6.20
N TYR A 105 12.05 -2.94 -6.15
CA TYR A 105 11.29 -3.01 -4.91
C TYR A 105 10.26 -4.13 -4.98
N TYR A 106 9.94 -4.71 -3.83
CA TYR A 106 8.93 -5.75 -3.66
C TYR A 106 8.09 -5.47 -2.43
N TYR A 107 6.85 -5.93 -2.47
CA TYR A 107 6.11 -6.19 -1.24
C TYR A 107 6.33 -7.63 -0.79
N HIS A 108 6.04 -7.91 0.47
CA HIS A 108 6.24 -9.25 1.03
C HIS A 108 5.35 -10.30 0.34
N GLU A 109 4.13 -9.91 -0.08
CA GLU A 109 3.18 -10.78 -0.76
C GLU A 109 3.69 -11.24 -2.13
N ASP A 110 4.44 -10.37 -2.83
CA ASP A 110 5.04 -10.68 -4.13
C ASP A 110 6.06 -11.85 -4.03
N LEU A 111 6.63 -12.08 -2.85
CA LEU A 111 7.64 -13.13 -2.60
C LEU A 111 7.03 -14.48 -2.18
N SER A 112 5.75 -14.51 -1.83
CA SER A 112 5.06 -15.70 -1.26
C SER A 112 5.27 -16.98 -2.09
N LYS A 113 5.12 -16.87 -3.41
CA LYS A 113 5.33 -18.00 -4.35
C LYS A 113 6.75 -18.55 -4.27
N GLN A 114 7.75 -17.67 -4.24
CA GLN A 114 9.15 -18.07 -4.24
C GLN A 114 9.61 -18.54 -2.87
N LEU A 115 9.03 -18.01 -1.80
CA LEU A 115 9.25 -18.47 -0.44
C LEU A 115 8.80 -19.93 -0.29
N ASN A 116 7.63 -20.27 -0.84
CA ASN A 116 7.13 -21.65 -0.88
C ASN A 116 8.02 -22.58 -1.70
N GLN A 117 8.56 -22.11 -2.83
CA GLN A 117 9.51 -22.89 -3.62
C GLN A 117 10.85 -23.09 -2.89
N SER A 118 11.32 -22.07 -2.18
CA SER A 118 12.58 -22.13 -1.42
C SER A 118 12.47 -23.10 -0.24
N LYS A 119 11.33 -23.07 0.47
CA LYS A 119 10.97 -24.08 1.50
C LYS A 119 10.93 -25.50 0.94
N ARG A 120 10.28 -25.71 -0.21
CA ARG A 120 10.26 -27.02 -0.90
C ARG A 120 11.64 -27.54 -1.28
N LYS A 121 12.58 -26.64 -1.55
CA LYS A 121 13.98 -26.97 -1.88
C LYS A 121 14.88 -27.06 -0.64
N GLY A 122 14.33 -26.88 0.57
CA GLY A 122 15.06 -26.99 1.84
C GLY A 122 16.06 -25.85 2.10
N ARG A 123 15.85 -24.66 1.51
CA ARG A 123 16.75 -23.51 1.68
C ARG A 123 16.38 -22.60 2.86
N ILE A 124 15.16 -22.72 3.35
CA ILE A 124 14.57 -21.94 4.44
C ILE A 124 13.76 -22.91 5.30
#